data_AF-A0A8C5SQV2-F1
#
_entry.id   AF-A0A8C5SQV2-F1
#
_cell.length_a   1.000
_cell.length_b   1.000
_cell.length_c   1.000
_cell.angle_alpha   90.00
_cell.angle_beta   90.00
_cell.angle_gamma   90.00
#
_symmetry.space_group_name_H-M   'P 1'
#
loop_
_entity.id
_entity.type
_entity.pdbx_description
1 polymer ?
#
loop_
_entity_poly.entity_id
_entity_poly.type
_entity_poly.pdbx_seq_one_letter_code
_entity_poly.pdbx_strand_id
1 'polypeptide(L)'
;MDAEASNQIILVEDVLAKLCQKFYPLADLLARPLPEGVDPLNLEIYLSNEDFEAALQLTREEYNALPSWKQVNLKKAKGLF
;
A
#
# COMPACT_ATOMS: atom_id res chain seq x y z
N MET A 1 19.45 7.77 43.06
CA MET A 1 19.47 8.68 41.88
C MET A 1 19.46 7.71 40.74
N ASP A 2 18.26 7.28 40.33
CA ASP A 2 18.11 6.11 39.45
C ASP A 2 17.05 6.42 38.40
N ALA A 3 17.47 6.17 37.17
CA ALA A 3 17.00 6.79 35.95
C ALA A 3 15.66 6.22 35.46
N GLU A 4 14.80 7.14 35.02
CA GLU A 4 13.98 7.09 33.80
C GLU A 4 13.70 5.68 33.23
N ALA A 5 12.61 5.06 33.69
CA ALA A 5 12.00 3.96 32.94
C ALA A 5 11.34 4.57 31.69
N SER A 6 12.08 4.59 30.59
CA SER A 6 11.64 5.11 29.30
C SER A 6 10.31 4.47 28.89
N ASN A 7 9.25 5.27 28.92
CA ASN A 7 7.94 4.89 28.38
C ASN A 7 8.11 4.72 26.86
N GLN A 8 8.29 3.48 26.42
CA GLN A 8 8.33 3.11 25.01
C GLN A 8 6.91 3.30 24.44
N ILE A 9 6.62 4.49 23.95
CA ILE A 9 5.42 4.76 23.16
C ILE A 9 5.64 4.08 21.81
N ILE A 10 5.18 2.85 21.68
CA ILE A 10 5.16 2.15 20.40
C ILE A 10 4.08 2.83 19.56
N LEU A 11 4.49 3.46 18.46
CA LEU A 11 3.60 4.09 17.48
C LEU A 11 2.57 3.07 17.03
N VAL A 12 1.29 3.48 17.04
CA VAL A 12 0.18 2.66 16.53
C VAL A 12 0.45 2.22 15.10
N GLU A 13 1.22 3.01 14.34
CA GLU A 13 1.71 2.74 12.99
C GLU A 13 2.63 1.50 12.92
N ASP A 14 3.51 1.29 13.91
CA ASP A 14 4.40 0.12 14.00
C ASP A 14 3.64 -1.16 14.36
N VAL A 15 2.58 -1.03 15.15
CA VAL A 15 1.67 -2.14 15.50
C VAL A 15 0.76 -2.48 14.31
N LEU A 16 0.30 -1.48 13.54
CA LEU A 16 -0.47 -1.69 12.32
C LEU A 16 0.35 -2.37 11.21
N ALA A 17 1.61 -1.98 11.03
CA ALA A 17 2.52 -2.61 10.08
C ALA A 17 2.79 -4.09 10.41
N LYS A 18 2.77 -4.44 11.71
CA LYS A 18 2.97 -5.82 12.19
C LYS A 18 1.74 -6.72 12.13
N LEU A 19 0.53 -6.18 11.96
CA LEU A 19 -0.68 -6.97 12.21
C LEU A 19 -1.33 -7.64 10.99
N CYS A 20 -1.32 -7.11 9.75
CA CYS A 20 -1.88 -7.88 8.61
C CYS A 20 -1.74 -7.29 7.19
N GLN A 21 -0.82 -6.37 6.89
CA GLN A 21 -0.68 -5.90 5.50
C GLN A 21 0.10 -6.92 4.65
N LYS A 22 -0.64 -7.85 4.03
CA LYS A 22 -0.09 -8.81 3.07
C LYS A 22 0.13 -8.07 1.75
N PHE A 23 1.39 -7.71 1.47
CA PHE A 23 1.76 -7.20 0.16
C PHE A 23 1.79 -8.34 -0.84
N TYR A 24 1.24 -8.09 -2.03
CA TYR A 24 1.25 -9.05 -3.12
C TYR A 24 2.18 -8.52 -4.23
N PRO A 25 2.93 -9.40 -4.89
CA PRO A 25 3.67 -9.02 -6.10
C PRO A 25 2.74 -8.39 -7.13
N LEU A 26 3.22 -7.39 -7.87
CA LEU A 26 2.44 -6.73 -8.92
C LEU A 26 1.81 -7.74 -9.89
N ALA A 27 2.55 -8.80 -10.24
CA ALA A 27 2.07 -9.85 -11.14
C ALA A 27 0.80 -10.54 -10.63
N ASP A 28 0.68 -10.77 -9.32
CA ASP A 28 -0.48 -11.46 -8.73
C ASP A 28 -1.72 -10.56 -8.71
N LEU A 29 -1.54 -9.24 -8.54
CA LEU A 29 -2.64 -8.27 -8.55
C LEU A 29 -3.12 -7.94 -9.97
N LEU A 30 -2.25 -8.11 -10.97
CA LEU A 30 -2.60 -8.03 -12.39
C LEU A 30 -3.20 -9.34 -12.92
N ALA A 31 -2.88 -10.47 -12.29
CA ALA A 31 -3.45 -11.76 -12.65
C ALA A 31 -4.93 -11.86 -12.26
N ARG A 32 -5.64 -12.77 -12.93
CA ARG A 32 -7.01 -13.16 -12.59
C ARG A 32 -7.06 -14.69 -12.47
N PRO A 33 -7.70 -15.25 -11.43
CA PRO A 33 -8.46 -14.58 -10.36
C PRO A 33 -7.57 -13.87 -9.33
N LEU A 34 -8.13 -12.85 -8.66
CA LEU A 34 -7.43 -12.13 -7.58
C LEU A 34 -7.28 -13.02 -6.33
N PRO A 35 -6.23 -12.83 -5.51
CA PRO A 35 -6.08 -13.52 -4.24
C PRO A 35 -7.25 -13.25 -3.28
N GLU A 36 -7.51 -14.21 -2.39
CA GLU A 36 -8.59 -14.10 -1.40
C GLU A 36 -8.35 -12.91 -0.44
N GLY A 37 -9.38 -12.07 -0.26
CA GLY A 37 -9.32 -10.88 0.59
C GLY A 37 -8.68 -9.64 -0.06
N VAL A 38 -8.33 -9.70 -1.35
CA VAL A 38 -7.86 -8.54 -2.12
C VAL A 38 -9.06 -7.76 -2.66
N ASP A 39 -9.10 -6.46 -2.39
CA ASP A 39 -10.09 -5.54 -2.96
C ASP A 39 -9.72 -5.19 -4.41
N PRO A 40 -10.52 -5.60 -5.42
CA PRO A 40 -10.27 -5.31 -6.82
C PRO A 40 -10.24 -3.81 -7.14
N LEU A 41 -10.92 -2.97 -6.35
CA LEU A 41 -11.00 -1.54 -6.59
C LEU A 41 -9.79 -0.77 -6.05
N ASN A 42 -9.06 -1.37 -5.12
CA ASN A 42 -7.97 -0.74 -4.38
C ASN A 42 -6.69 -1.57 -4.41
N LEU A 43 -6.31 -2.10 -5.57
CA LEU A 43 -5.13 -2.95 -5.72
C LEU A 43 -3.83 -2.26 -5.30
N GLU A 44 -3.77 -0.93 -5.40
CA GLU A 44 -2.60 -0.15 -5.06
C GLU A 44 -2.22 -0.20 -3.56
N ILE A 45 -3.19 -0.49 -2.68
CA ILE A 45 -2.94 -0.55 -1.22
C ILE A 45 -2.16 -1.80 -0.82
N TYR A 46 -2.23 -2.83 -1.67
CA TYR A 46 -1.61 -4.14 -1.50
C TYR A 46 -0.24 -4.26 -2.17
N LEU A 47 0.20 -3.23 -2.87
CA LEU A 47 1.55 -3.15 -3.42
C LEU A 47 2.51 -2.63 -2.35
N SER A 48 3.71 -3.21 -2.30
CA SER A 48 4.85 -2.60 -1.62
C SER A 48 5.18 -1.25 -2.25
N ASN A 49 5.94 -0.38 -1.59
CA ASN A 49 6.34 0.90 -2.18
C ASN A 49 7.10 0.70 -3.50
N GLU A 50 7.99 -0.29 -3.55
CA GLU A 50 8.77 -0.63 -4.75
C GLU A 50 7.87 -1.11 -5.89
N ASP A 51 6.93 -2.03 -5.62
CA ASP A 51 6.01 -2.52 -6.63
C ASP A 51 5.01 -1.45 -7.08
N PHE A 52 4.59 -0.56 -6.17
CA PHE A 52 3.72 0.56 -6.47
C PHE A 52 4.41 1.52 -7.44
N GLU A 53 5.65 1.89 -7.14
CA GLU A 53 6.47 2.72 -8.01
C GLU A 53 6.76 2.03 -9.35
N ALA A 54 7.01 0.72 -9.36
CA ALA A 54 7.19 -0.03 -10.61
C ALA A 54 5.89 -0.06 -11.46
N ALA A 55 4.73 -0.24 -10.83
CA ALA A 55 3.45 -0.32 -11.51
C ALA A 55 2.99 1.03 -12.06
N LEU A 56 2.96 2.04 -11.19
CA LEU A 56 2.39 3.36 -11.47
C LEU A 56 3.45 4.35 -11.98
N GLN A 57 4.75 4.07 -11.82
CA GLN A 57 5.88 4.95 -12.18
C GLN A 57 5.87 6.29 -11.45
N LEU A 58 5.37 6.28 -10.22
CA LEU A 58 5.22 7.45 -9.36
C LEU A 58 5.20 7.00 -7.90
N THR A 59 5.64 7.86 -6.99
CA THR A 59 5.67 7.51 -5.57
C THR A 59 4.26 7.53 -4.98
N ARG A 60 4.07 6.81 -3.86
CA ARG A 60 2.78 6.77 -3.17
C ARG A 60 2.34 8.15 -2.68
N GLU A 61 3.28 9.01 -2.30
CA GLU A 61 3.03 10.39 -1.92
C GLU A 61 2.51 11.21 -3.11
N GLU A 62 3.17 11.10 -4.26
CA GLU A 62 2.75 11.77 -5.49
C GLU A 62 1.34 11.32 -5.90
N TYR A 63 1.07 10.01 -5.86
CA TYR A 63 -0.26 9.45 -6.15
C TYR A 63 -1.33 10.04 -5.24
N ASN A 64 -1.08 10.06 -3.94
CA ASN A 64 -2.02 10.53 -2.94
C ASN A 64 -2.28 12.04 -3.07
N ALA A 65 -1.34 12.80 -3.61
CA ALA A 65 -1.52 14.22 -3.93
C ALA A 65 -2.36 14.46 -5.20
N LEU A 66 -2.59 13.44 -6.05
CA LEU A 66 -3.42 13.57 -7.24
C LEU A 66 -4.91 13.60 -6.89
N PRO A 67 -5.75 14.31 -7.68
CA PRO A 67 -7.19 14.20 -7.57
C PRO A 67 -7.69 12.76 -7.78
N SER A 68 -8.77 12.36 -7.09
CA SER A 68 -9.31 10.99 -7.16
C SER A 68 -9.60 10.50 -8.58
N TRP A 69 -10.08 11.38 -9.47
CA TRP A 69 -10.32 11.02 -10.87
C TRP A 69 -9.04 10.60 -11.60
N LYS A 70 -7.89 11.21 -11.26
CA LYS A 70 -6.60 10.92 -11.86
C LYS A 70 -5.98 9.65 -11.28
N GLN A 71 -6.15 9.43 -9.97
CA GLN A 71 -5.79 8.16 -9.32
C GLN A 71 -6.48 6.97 -9.98
N VAL A 72 -7.81 7.04 -10.13
CA VAL A 72 -8.59 5.99 -10.80
C VAL A 72 -8.15 5.80 -12.26
N ASN A 73 -7.85 6.87 -12.98
CA ASN A 73 -7.42 6.78 -14.37
C ASN A 73 -6.05 6.09 -14.50
N LEU A 74 -5.11 6.37 -13.60
CA LEU A 74 -3.81 5.71 -13.54
C LEU A 74 -3.94 4.22 -13.23
N LYS A 75 -4.79 3.86 -12.26
CA LYS A 75 -5.07 2.45 -11.95
C LYS A 75 -5.62 1.70 -13.15
N LYS A 76 -6.64 2.27 -13.81
CA LYS A 76 -7.22 1.69 -15.03
C LYS A 76 -6.19 1.53 -16.14
N ALA A 77 -5.32 2.53 -16.34
CA ALA A 77 -4.25 2.46 -17.34
C ALA A 77 -3.24 1.34 -17.07
N LYS A 78 -3.08 0.92 -15.81
CA LYS A 78 -2.18 -0.15 -15.40
C LYS A 78 -2.88 -1.49 -15.12
N GLY A 79 -4.20 -1.58 -15.28
CA GLY A 79 -4.96 -2.80 -14.97
C GLY A 79 -5.15 -3.05 -13.47
N LEU A 80 -4.93 -2.03 -12.63
CA LEU A 80 -5.11 -2.05 -11.18
C LEU A 80 -6.53 -1.61 -10.76
N PHE A 81 -7.53 -1.84 -11.61
CA PHE A 81 -8.95 -1.52 -11.40
C PHE A 81 -9.83 -2.70 -11.80
#